data_AF-A0A957B4C8-F1
#
_entry.id   AF-A0A957B4C8-F1
#
_cell.length_a   1.000
_cell.length_b   1.000
_cell.length_c   1.000
_cell.angle_alpha   90.00
_cell.angle_beta   90.00
_cell.angle_gamma   90.00
#
_symmetry.space_group_name_H-M   'P 1'
#
loop_
_entity.id
_entity.type
_entity.pdbx_description
1 polymer ?
#
loop_
_entity_poly.entity_id
_entity_poly.type
_entity_poly.pdbx_seq_one_letter_code
_entity_poly.pdbx_strand_id
1 'polypeptide(L)'
;MTTTNTLQQNESGLSPQQIRHMRNALLLGLRYIALIVLALLFLFPIVWSALNSLKPPAEALAVPPTYFPTQIVLDNYIELTTFGRVGVMQHVWNSAIVSLLTVVGTIILSTLGGYGFARFHFRGKNLLFIMVLS
;
A
#
# COMPACT_ATOMS: atom_id res chain seq x y z
N MET A 1 -68.76 0.94 23.05
CA MET A 1 -68.44 0.62 21.64
C MET A 1 -67.20 1.42 21.21
N THR A 2 -66.04 1.32 21.89
CA THR A 2 -64.78 2.00 21.47
C THR A 2 -63.54 1.51 22.26
N THR A 3 -62.97 0.34 21.97
CA THR A 3 -61.65 -0.08 22.54
C THR A 3 -60.97 -1.18 21.71
N THR A 4 -60.76 -0.98 20.41
CA THR A 4 -60.05 -1.98 19.56
C THR A 4 -59.07 -1.34 18.57
N ASN A 5 -58.38 -0.24 18.91
CA ASN A 5 -57.52 0.45 17.93
C ASN A 5 -56.16 0.92 18.47
N THR A 6 -55.56 0.20 19.43
CA THR A 6 -54.24 0.55 19.99
C THR A 6 -53.17 -0.52 19.79
N LEU A 7 -53.53 -1.73 19.34
CA LEU A 7 -52.56 -2.84 19.16
C LEU A 7 -52.13 -3.08 17.70
N GLN A 8 -52.77 -2.39 16.74
CA GLN A 8 -52.56 -2.65 15.31
C GLN A 8 -51.65 -1.63 14.61
N GLN A 9 -51.19 -0.59 15.32
CA GLN A 9 -50.34 0.48 14.76
C GLN A 9 -48.84 0.33 15.08
N ASN A 10 -48.43 -0.69 15.85
CA ASN A 10 -47.04 -0.83 16.31
C ASN A 10 -46.25 -1.98 15.65
N GLU A 11 -46.76 -2.58 14.57
CA GLU A 11 -46.10 -3.70 13.89
C GLU A 11 -45.46 -3.32 12.55
N SER A 12 -45.64 -2.09 12.08
CA SER A 12 -45.00 -1.58 10.85
C SER A 12 -43.65 -0.91 11.10
N GLY A 13 -43.18 -0.85 12.35
CA GLY A 13 -41.87 -0.31 12.71
C GLY A 13 -40.81 -1.40 12.63
N LEU A 14 -39.77 -1.18 11.82
CA LEU A 14 -38.58 -2.03 11.78
C LEU A 14 -38.09 -2.32 13.21
N SER A 15 -37.89 -3.59 13.55
CA SER A 15 -37.44 -3.93 14.89
C SER A 15 -36.04 -3.32 15.16
N PRO A 16 -35.70 -2.93 16.40
CA PRO A 16 -34.38 -2.39 16.72
C PRO A 16 -33.21 -3.30 16.31
N GLN A 17 -33.47 -4.61 16.22
CA GLN A 17 -32.51 -5.61 15.76
C GLN A 17 -32.30 -5.55 14.24
N GLN A 18 -33.37 -5.37 13.45
CA GLN A 18 -33.30 -5.21 11.99
C GLN A 18 -32.52 -3.94 11.58
N ILE A 19 -32.79 -2.81 12.25
CA ILE A 19 -32.08 -1.54 12.00
C ILE A 19 -30.57 -1.68 12.26
N ARG A 20 -30.18 -2.40 13.33
CA ARG A 20 -28.77 -2.63 13.66
C ARG A 20 -28.05 -3.47 12.60
N HIS A 21 -28.72 -4.48 12.04
CA HIS A 21 -28.16 -5.32 10.96
C HIS A 21 -28.03 -4.54 9.65
N MET A 22 -29.06 -3.77 9.26
CA MET A 22 -29.01 -2.92 8.05
C MET A 22 -27.91 -1.86 8.15
N ARG A 23 -27.77 -1.19 9.31
CA ARG A 23 -26.69 -0.22 9.53
C ARG A 23 -25.31 -0.86 9.39
N ASN A 24 -25.11 -2.05 9.97
CA ASN A 24 -23.83 -2.75 9.88
C ASN A 24 -23.52 -3.22 8.45
N ALA A 25 -24.53 -3.67 7.70
CA ALA A 25 -24.36 -4.03 6.29
C ALA A 25 -24.02 -2.80 5.42
N LEU A 26 -24.66 -1.66 5.65
CA LEU A 26 -24.37 -0.40 4.96
C LEU A 26 -22.98 0.15 5.30
N LEU A 27 -22.59 0.14 6.58
CA LEU A 27 -21.25 0.55 7.01
C LEU A 27 -20.17 -0.38 6.42
N LEU A 28 -20.46 -1.68 6.34
CA LEU A 28 -19.56 -2.65 5.72
C LEU A 28 -19.42 -2.38 4.22
N GLY A 29 -20.53 -2.17 3.50
CA GLY A 29 -20.53 -1.82 2.08
C GLY A 29 -19.75 -0.53 1.81
N LEU A 30 -20.00 0.53 2.61
CA LEU A 30 -19.26 1.79 2.51
C LEU A 30 -17.75 1.60 2.77
N ARG A 31 -17.38 0.78 3.75
CA ARG A 31 -15.97 0.46 4.03
C ARG A 31 -15.31 -0.25 2.85
N TYR A 32 -15.97 -1.23 2.25
CA TYR A 32 -15.42 -1.92 1.07
C TYR A 32 -15.28 -0.98 -0.12
N ILE A 33 -16.28 -0.14 -0.39
CA ILE A 33 -16.21 0.87 -1.45
C ILE A 33 -15.03 1.81 -1.20
N ALA A 34 -14.87 2.32 0.03
CA ALA A 34 -13.75 3.19 0.38
C ALA A 34 -12.39 2.49 0.18
N LEU A 35 -12.26 1.23 0.58
CA LEU A 35 -11.04 0.44 0.37
C LEU A 35 -10.76 0.18 -1.11
N ILE A 36 -11.79 -0.08 -1.92
CA ILE A 36 -11.65 -0.27 -3.38
C ILE A 36 -11.18 1.03 -4.02
N VAL A 37 -11.81 2.16 -3.71
CA VAL A 37 -11.40 3.47 -4.22
C VAL A 37 -9.95 3.77 -3.83
N LEU A 38 -9.58 3.53 -2.57
CA LEU A 38 -8.21 3.71 -2.10
C LEU A 38 -7.23 2.79 -2.84
N ALA A 39 -7.57 1.52 -3.03
CA ALA A 39 -6.75 0.58 -3.78
C ALA A 39 -6.56 1.03 -5.23
N LEU A 40 -7.62 1.50 -5.90
CA LEU A 40 -7.54 2.04 -7.26
C LEU A 40 -6.66 3.28 -7.35
N LEU A 41 -6.72 4.18 -6.35
CA LEU A 41 -5.85 5.36 -6.28
C LEU A 41 -4.36 4.98 -6.18
N PHE A 42 -4.03 3.95 -5.37
CA PHE A 42 -2.65 3.45 -5.27
C PHE A 42 -2.21 2.62 -6.47
N LEU A 43 -3.12 1.89 -7.11
CA LEU A 43 -2.83 1.09 -8.30
C LEU A 43 -2.67 1.95 -9.56
N PHE A 44 -3.39 3.06 -9.65
CA PHE A 44 -3.36 3.96 -10.80
C PHE A 44 -1.93 4.34 -11.26
N PRO A 45 -1.03 4.85 -10.41
CA PRO A 45 0.34 5.19 -10.83
C PRO A 45 1.16 3.97 -11.27
N ILE A 46 0.90 2.79 -10.68
CA ILE A 46 1.59 1.54 -11.06
C ILE A 46 1.16 1.11 -12.46
N VAL A 47 -0.14 1.09 -12.72
CA VAL A 47 -0.70 0.75 -14.04
C VAL A 47 -0.24 1.77 -15.08
N TRP A 48 -0.29 3.06 -14.76
CA TRP A 48 0.21 4.12 -15.63
C TRP A 48 1.69 3.94 -15.97
N SER A 49 2.54 3.67 -14.98
CA SER A 49 3.97 3.42 -15.21
C SER A 49 4.20 2.20 -16.09
N ALA A 50 3.44 1.12 -15.89
CA ALA A 50 3.54 -0.10 -16.70
C ALA A 50 3.09 0.13 -18.15
N LEU A 51 2.02 0.91 -18.38
CA LEU A 51 1.60 1.27 -19.73
C LEU A 51 2.66 2.12 -20.44
N ASN A 52 3.34 3.02 -19.73
CA ASN A 52 4.40 3.83 -20.32
C ASN A 52 5.68 3.04 -20.62
N SER A 53 6.01 2.00 -19.84
CA SER A 53 7.18 1.15 -20.14
C SER A 53 7.00 0.32 -21.42
N LEU A 54 5.76 0.09 -21.86
CA LEU A 54 5.42 -0.64 -23.08
C LEU A 54 5.33 0.25 -24.33
N LYS A 55 5.42 1.58 -24.19
CA LYS A 55 5.29 2.52 -25.32
C LYS A 55 6.61 2.73 -26.06
N PRO A 56 6.57 3.05 -27.37
CA PRO A 56 7.74 3.59 -28.07
C PRO A 56 8.30 4.82 -27.32
N PRO A 57 9.64 5.00 -27.24
CA PRO A 57 10.26 6.13 -26.52
C PRO A 57 9.77 7.52 -26.99
N ALA A 58 9.53 7.66 -28.29
CA ALA A 58 8.98 8.90 -28.87
C ALA A 58 7.53 9.16 -28.44
N GLU A 59 6.73 8.12 -28.18
CA GLU A 59 5.35 8.22 -27.71
C GLU A 59 5.30 8.45 -26.19
N ALA A 60 6.22 7.86 -25.42
CA ALA A 60 6.34 8.06 -23.98
C ALA A 60 6.69 9.51 -23.60
N LEU A 61 7.37 10.24 -24.49
CA LEU A 61 7.77 11.64 -24.30
C LEU A 61 6.89 12.64 -25.09
N ALA A 62 5.85 12.17 -25.77
CA ALA A 62 5.00 13.02 -26.60
C ALA A 62 4.10 13.96 -25.76
N VAL A 63 3.86 15.16 -26.29
CA VAL A 63 2.88 16.13 -25.77
C VAL A 63 1.85 16.38 -26.86
N PRO A 64 0.57 16.02 -26.69
CA PRO A 64 -0.09 15.51 -25.49
C PRO A 64 0.25 14.02 -25.16
N PRO A 65 0.26 13.62 -23.88
CA PRO A 65 0.57 12.25 -23.48
C PRO A 65 -0.55 11.30 -23.91
N THR A 66 -0.20 10.20 -24.57
CA THR A 66 -1.17 9.14 -24.89
C THR A 66 -1.56 8.37 -23.63
N TYR A 67 -2.82 8.00 -23.45
CA TYR A 67 -3.24 7.22 -22.27
C TYR A 67 -3.01 5.72 -22.43
N PHE A 68 -3.14 5.22 -23.66
CA PHE A 68 -2.93 3.83 -24.02
C PHE A 68 -1.82 3.74 -25.07
N PRO A 69 -0.98 2.69 -25.05
CA PRO A 69 0.06 2.51 -26.05
C PRO A 69 -0.57 2.28 -27.43
N THR A 70 -0.09 3.02 -28.44
CA THR A 70 -0.52 2.80 -29.83
C THR A 70 0.02 1.47 -30.37
N GLN A 71 1.22 1.08 -29.91
CA GLN A 71 1.86 -0.21 -30.18
C GLN A 71 2.57 -0.70 -28.93
N ILE A 72 2.52 -2.02 -28.68
CA ILE A 72 3.25 -2.65 -27.58
C ILE A 72 4.65 -2.95 -28.07
N VAL A 73 5.65 -2.26 -27.50
CA VAL A 73 7.06 -2.44 -27.85
C VAL A 73 7.79 -3.09 -26.67
N LEU A 74 8.19 -4.35 -26.85
CA LEU A 74 8.98 -5.11 -25.87
C LEU A 74 10.49 -4.85 -26.01
N ASP A 75 10.93 -4.26 -27.12
CA ASP A 75 12.33 -3.94 -27.39
C ASP A 75 12.94 -3.03 -26.32
N ASN A 76 12.11 -2.18 -25.69
CA ASN A 76 12.49 -1.38 -24.53
C ASN A 76 13.15 -2.23 -23.42
N TYR A 77 12.70 -3.47 -23.20
CA TYR A 77 13.29 -4.36 -22.19
C TYR A 77 14.58 -5.02 -22.64
N ILE A 78 14.75 -5.24 -23.95
CA ILE A 78 16.00 -5.74 -24.53
C ILE A 78 17.06 -4.65 -24.41
N GLU A 79 16.70 -3.39 -24.70
CA GLU A 79 17.59 -2.24 -24.55
C GLU A 79 18.09 -2.06 -23.11
N LEU A 80 17.31 -2.44 -22.08
CA LEU A 80 17.75 -2.43 -20.67
C LEU A 80 19.01 -3.27 -20.42
N THR A 81 19.23 -4.32 -21.21
CA THR A 81 20.42 -5.17 -21.07
C THR A 81 21.70 -4.44 -21.50
N THR A 82 21.59 -3.51 -22.45
CA THR A 82 22.68 -2.66 -22.96
C THR A 82 22.65 -1.24 -22.38
N PHE A 83 21.66 -0.94 -21.53
CA PHE A 83 21.46 0.39 -20.98
C PHE A 83 22.55 0.72 -19.94
N GLY A 84 23.35 1.74 -20.23
CA GLY A 84 24.55 2.11 -19.46
C GLY A 84 25.76 1.23 -19.77
N ARG A 85 26.93 1.55 -19.19
CA ARG A 85 28.19 0.80 -19.43
C ARG A 85 28.14 -0.68 -19.02
N VAL A 86 27.15 -1.08 -18.22
CA VAL A 86 27.13 -2.40 -17.54
C VAL A 86 25.74 -3.09 -17.57
N GLY A 87 24.72 -2.47 -18.19
CA GLY A 87 23.36 -3.01 -18.22
C GLY A 87 22.60 -2.88 -16.90
N VAL A 88 21.27 -2.85 -16.96
CA VAL A 88 20.39 -2.72 -15.78
C VAL A 88 20.51 -3.90 -14.81
N MET A 89 20.82 -5.10 -15.30
CA MET A 89 20.94 -6.29 -14.45
C MET A 89 22.04 -6.16 -13.39
N GLN A 90 23.16 -5.50 -13.73
CA GLN A 90 24.23 -5.25 -12.78
C GLN A 90 23.79 -4.26 -11.70
N HIS A 91 23.01 -3.24 -12.05
CA HIS A 91 22.46 -2.27 -11.08
C HIS A 91 21.50 -2.94 -10.09
N VAL A 92 20.66 -3.86 -10.58
CA VAL A 92 19.77 -4.68 -9.74
C VAL A 92 20.59 -5.54 -8.79
N TRP A 93 21.62 -6.23 -9.29
CA TRP A 93 22.48 -7.10 -8.48
C TRP A 93 23.25 -6.33 -7.40
N ASN A 94 23.85 -5.19 -7.76
CA ASN A 94 24.53 -4.32 -6.79
C ASN A 94 23.58 -3.84 -5.69
N SER A 95 22.37 -3.43 -6.06
CA SER A 95 21.35 -2.98 -5.10
C SER A 95 20.87 -4.13 -4.20
N ALA A 96 20.73 -5.34 -4.75
CA ALA A 96 20.38 -6.53 -3.99
C ALA A 96 21.46 -6.88 -2.96
N ILE A 97 22.74 -6.85 -3.34
CA ILE A 97 23.85 -7.09 -2.41
C ILE A 97 23.87 -6.03 -1.31
N VAL A 98 23.82 -4.75 -1.68
CA VAL A 98 23.89 -3.65 -0.71
C VAL A 98 22.71 -3.73 0.26
N SER A 99 21.49 -3.89 -0.24
CA SER A 99 20.30 -4.00 0.61
C SER A 99 20.35 -5.22 1.55
N LEU A 100 20.81 -6.37 1.07
CA LEU A 100 20.97 -7.57 1.90
C LEU A 100 21.98 -7.36 3.01
N LEU A 101 23.16 -6.82 2.68
CA LEU A 101 24.21 -6.51 3.67
C LEU A 101 23.72 -5.50 4.69
N THR A 102 23.01 -4.46 4.26
CA THR A 102 22.38 -3.48 5.16
C THR A 102 21.38 -4.14 6.08
N VAL A 103 20.44 -4.96 5.57
CA VAL A 103 19.43 -5.63 6.40
C VAL A 103 20.08 -6.54 7.44
N VAL A 104 21.04 -7.38 7.03
CA VAL A 104 21.75 -8.28 7.95
C VAL A 104 22.52 -7.48 9.01
N GLY A 105 23.27 -6.45 8.59
CA GLY A 105 24.00 -5.58 9.50
C GLY A 105 23.08 -4.87 10.49
N THR A 106 21.97 -4.30 10.01
CA THR A 106 20.96 -3.64 10.84
C THR A 106 20.35 -4.63 11.83
N ILE A 107 19.96 -5.84 11.41
CA ILE A 107 19.39 -6.84 12.32
C ILE A 107 20.38 -7.19 13.43
N ILE A 108 21.64 -7.46 13.09
CA ILE A 108 22.68 -7.78 14.08
C ILE A 108 22.81 -6.62 15.08
N LEU A 109 23.03 -5.40 14.59
CA LEU A 109 23.26 -4.23 15.44
C LEU A 109 22.02 -3.88 16.29
N SER A 110 20.83 -3.89 15.69
CA SER A 110 19.57 -3.61 16.38
C SER A 110 19.24 -4.67 17.42
N THR A 111 19.53 -5.95 17.14
CA THR A 111 19.32 -7.04 18.12
C THR A 111 20.29 -6.91 19.29
N LEU A 112 21.57 -6.65 19.02
CA LEU A 112 22.58 -6.45 20.06
C LEU A 112 22.27 -5.22 20.92
N GLY A 113 21.91 -4.11 20.30
CA GLY A 113 21.48 -2.89 20.98
C GLY A 113 20.23 -3.13 21.82
N GLY A 114 19.19 -3.72 21.23
CA GLY A 114 17.94 -4.05 21.91
C GLY A 114 18.13 -5.01 23.08
N TYR A 115 18.98 -6.03 22.93
CA TYR A 115 19.35 -6.93 24.02
C TYR A 115 20.10 -6.21 25.15
N GLY A 116 21.00 -5.29 24.79
CA GLY A 116 21.68 -4.39 25.73
C GLY A 116 20.70 -3.60 26.59
N PHE A 117 19.71 -2.96 25.95
CA PHE A 117 18.62 -2.25 26.64
C PHE A 117 17.72 -3.17 27.46
N ALA A 118 17.42 -4.37 26.99
CA ALA A 118 16.51 -5.29 27.69
C ALA A 118 17.16 -5.91 28.93
N ARG A 119 18.44 -6.31 28.86
CA ARG A 119 19.08 -7.11 29.92
C ARG A 119 19.93 -6.31 30.90
N PHE A 120 20.57 -5.22 30.45
CA PHE A 120 21.50 -4.45 31.30
C PHE A 120 20.86 -3.18 31.89
N HIS A 121 21.28 -2.84 33.11
CA HIS A 121 20.93 -1.60 33.80
C HIS A 121 22.17 -0.70 33.85
N PHE A 122 22.27 0.26 32.93
CA PHE A 122 23.39 1.20 32.83
C PHE A 122 22.93 2.65 33.05
N ARG A 123 23.83 3.50 33.56
CA ARG A 123 23.56 4.93 33.79
C ARG A 123 23.45 5.64 32.44
N GLY A 124 22.30 6.26 32.16
CA GLY A 124 22.00 6.91 30.86
C GLY A 124 21.01 6.16 29.95
N LYS A 125 20.52 4.97 30.36
CA LYS A 125 19.55 4.15 29.61
C LYS A 125 18.30 4.92 29.16
N ASN A 126 17.72 5.75 30.03
CA ASN A 126 16.51 6.51 29.71
C ASN A 126 16.75 7.58 28.63
N LEU A 127 17.94 8.22 28.62
CA LEU A 127 18.28 9.22 27.62
C LEU A 127 18.43 8.59 26.23
N LEU A 128 19.16 7.47 26.14
CA LEU A 128 19.31 6.74 24.88
C LEU A 128 17.98 6.13 24.41
N PHE A 129 17.13 5.65 25.33
CA PHE A 129 15.81 5.13 24.99
C PHE A 129 14.91 6.21 24.36
N ILE A 130 14.90 7.42 24.90
CA ILE A 130 14.15 8.56 24.33
C ILE A 130 14.67 8.91 22.93
N MET A 131 15.99 8.92 22.72
CA MET A 131 16.59 9.21 21.41
C MET A 131 16.24 8.18 20.33
N VAL A 132 16.03 6.92 20.71
CA VAL A 132 15.58 5.86 19.77
C VAL A 132 14.09 5.99 19.45
N LEU A 133 13.30 6.58 20.35
CA LEU A 133 11.84 6.70 20.21
C LEU A 133 11.38 8.00 19.51
N SER A 134 12.23 9.03 19.48
CA SER A 134 11.92 10.33 18.85
C SER A 134 12.05 10.27 17.33
#